data_AF-S9W055-F1
#
_entry.id   AF-S9W055-F1
#
_cell.length_a   1.000
_cell.length_b   1.000
_cell.length_c   1.000
_cell.angle_alpha   90.00
_cell.angle_beta   90.00
_cell.angle_gamma   90.00
#
_symmetry.space_group_name_H-M   'P 1'
#
loop_
_entity.id
_entity.type
_entity.pdbx_description
1 polymer ?
#
loop_
_entity_poly.entity_id
_entity_poly.type
_entity_poly.pdbx_seq_one_letter_code
_entity_poly.pdbx_strand_id
1 'polypeptide(L)'
;MNEIYARRLAQTNMFHQLMRSHGTLWAATQVTKEPLDYQFVKEEFMRTNGKRTMPLLIGASADENMSESHFSHLTDNYAWTESSRAYAVQRQTPLTQHVASMGRMAETLVQSKTSSTSQTLFNEHIARIEGITLHEEEPTFDNDN
;
A
#
# COMPACT_ATOMS: atom_id res chain seq x y z
N MET A 1 -12.37 1.99 -18.29
CA MET A 1 -11.92 0.60 -18.59
C MET A 1 -10.70 0.15 -17.78
N ASN A 2 -10.04 1.02 -17.01
CA ASN A 2 -8.79 0.71 -16.32
C ASN A 2 -8.89 -0.47 -15.34
N GLU A 3 -10.02 -0.65 -14.67
CA GLU A 3 -10.19 -1.78 -13.74
C GLU A 3 -10.14 -3.15 -14.40
N ILE A 4 -10.62 -3.23 -15.64
CA ILE A 4 -10.58 -4.47 -16.42
C ILE A 4 -9.11 -4.79 -16.74
N TYR A 5 -8.33 -3.78 -17.14
CA TYR A 5 -6.91 -3.93 -17.42
C TYR A 5 -6.11 -4.24 -16.15
N ALA A 6 -6.34 -3.48 -15.08
CA ALA A 6 -5.72 -3.69 -13.77
C ALA A 6 -5.95 -5.12 -13.27
N ARG A 7 -7.18 -5.66 -13.39
CA ARG A 7 -7.47 -7.03 -12.97
C ARG A 7 -6.72 -8.08 -13.81
N ARG A 8 -6.58 -7.87 -15.12
CA ARG A 8 -5.85 -8.79 -16.00
C ARG A 8 -4.35 -8.77 -15.71
N LEU A 9 -3.80 -7.59 -15.49
CA LEU A 9 -2.41 -7.42 -15.07
C LEU A 9 -2.18 -8.08 -13.70
N ALA A 10 -3.09 -7.87 -12.74
CA ALA A 10 -3.04 -8.47 -11.42
C ALA A 10 -2.96 -10.00 -11.49
N GLN A 11 -3.79 -10.64 -12.31
CA GLN A 11 -3.79 -12.10 -12.48
C GLN A 11 -2.43 -12.63 -12.93
N THR A 12 -1.76 -11.91 -13.83
CA THR A 12 -0.43 -12.27 -14.33
C THR A 12 0.62 -12.06 -13.24
N ASN A 13 0.61 -10.89 -12.60
CA ASN A 13 1.56 -10.55 -11.54
C ASN A 13 1.45 -11.47 -10.32
N MET A 14 0.24 -11.83 -9.90
CA MET A 14 0.04 -12.72 -8.75
C MET A 14 0.75 -14.06 -8.91
N PHE A 15 0.78 -14.63 -10.12
CA PHE A 15 1.53 -15.86 -10.36
C PHE A 15 3.05 -15.61 -10.26
N HIS A 16 3.56 -14.52 -10.83
CA HIS A 16 4.97 -14.15 -10.68
C HIS A 16 5.36 -13.91 -9.22
N GLN A 17 4.49 -13.26 -8.44
CA GLN A 17 4.72 -13.07 -7.01
C GLN A 17 4.58 -14.37 -6.21
N LEU A 18 3.78 -15.34 -6.66
CA LEU A 18 3.72 -16.65 -6.04
C LEU A 18 5.03 -17.41 -6.21
N MET A 19 5.65 -17.36 -7.40
CA MET A 19 6.90 -18.06 -7.65
C MET A 19 8.02 -17.64 -6.68
N ARG A 20 8.08 -16.37 -6.28
CA ARG A 20 9.06 -15.88 -5.29
C ARG A 20 8.67 -16.21 -3.84
N SER A 21 7.39 -16.16 -3.48
CA SER A 21 6.93 -16.30 -2.09
C SER A 21 6.67 -17.74 -1.70
N HIS A 22 6.52 -18.63 -2.68
CA HIS A 22 6.20 -20.05 -2.47
C HIS A 22 7.20 -20.74 -1.52
N GLY A 23 8.50 -20.42 -1.62
CA GLY A 23 9.51 -20.98 -0.72
C GLY A 23 9.22 -20.64 0.76
N THR A 24 8.84 -19.38 1.03
CA THR A 24 8.47 -18.93 2.38
C THR A 24 7.19 -19.59 2.86
N LEU A 25 6.16 -19.66 2.02
CA LEU A 25 4.87 -20.28 2.36
C LEU A 25 5.02 -21.79 2.60
N TRP A 26 5.81 -22.46 1.77
CA TRP A 26 6.09 -23.88 1.93
C TRP A 26 6.88 -24.16 3.20
N ALA A 27 7.89 -23.35 3.52
CA ALA A 27 8.64 -23.49 4.77
C ALA A 27 7.73 -23.28 6.01
N ALA A 28 6.84 -22.28 5.97
CA ALA A 28 5.90 -22.01 7.05
C ALA A 28 4.96 -23.20 7.31
N THR A 29 4.36 -23.76 6.24
CA THR A 29 3.44 -24.92 6.34
C THR A 29 4.10 -26.19 6.87
N GLN A 30 5.42 -26.38 6.68
CA GLN A 30 6.15 -27.47 7.33
C GLN A 30 6.19 -27.34 8.86
N VAL A 31 6.16 -26.11 9.38
CA VAL A 31 6.17 -25.84 10.82
C VAL A 31 4.76 -25.80 11.39
N THR A 32 3.85 -25.06 10.76
CA THR A 32 2.46 -24.89 11.22
C THR A 32 1.59 -26.11 10.95
N LYS A 33 2.03 -27.02 10.07
CA LYS A 33 1.30 -28.23 9.63
C LYS A 33 -0.02 -27.93 8.91
N GLU A 34 -0.17 -26.71 8.40
CA GLU A 34 -1.30 -26.32 7.56
C GLU A 34 -1.17 -26.88 6.13
N PRO A 35 -2.27 -27.18 5.45
CA PRO A 35 -2.24 -27.62 4.06
C PRO A 35 -1.87 -26.45 3.14
N LEU A 36 -0.83 -26.62 2.31
CA LEU A 36 -0.48 -25.68 1.25
C LEU A 36 -1.37 -25.91 0.02
N ASP A 37 -2.59 -25.39 0.05
CA ASP A 37 -3.54 -25.47 -1.05
C ASP A 37 -3.83 -24.10 -1.70
N TYR A 38 -4.69 -24.10 -2.71
CA TYR A 38 -5.08 -22.85 -3.37
C TYR A 38 -5.80 -21.87 -2.43
N GLN A 39 -6.54 -22.38 -1.44
CA GLN A 39 -7.28 -21.54 -0.51
C GLN A 39 -6.32 -20.79 0.41
N PHE A 40 -5.30 -21.47 0.92
CA PHE A 40 -4.21 -20.87 1.69
C PHE A 40 -3.50 -19.77 0.90
N VAL A 41 -3.10 -20.07 -0.35
CA VAL A 41 -2.43 -19.10 -1.23
C VAL A 41 -3.33 -17.90 -1.53
N LYS A 42 -4.62 -18.14 -1.77
CA LYS A 42 -5.60 -17.08 -2.01
C LYS A 42 -5.75 -16.18 -0.80
N GLU A 43 -5.81 -16.74 0.41
CA GLU A 43 -5.93 -15.97 1.66
C GLU A 43 -4.66 -15.15 1.96
N GLU A 44 -3.49 -15.70 1.66
CA GLU A 44 -2.23 -14.95 1.72
C GLU A 44 -2.26 -13.75 0.76
N PHE A 45 -2.67 -13.96 -0.50
CA PHE A 45 -2.80 -12.85 -1.44
C PHE A 45 -3.92 -11.86 -1.12
N MET A 46 -5.01 -12.31 -0.48
CA MET A 46 -6.05 -11.40 -0.01
C MET A 46 -5.52 -10.48 1.09
N ARG A 47 -4.69 -10.99 1.99
CA ARG A 47 -4.06 -10.18 3.06
C ARG A 47 -3.04 -9.20 2.50
N THR A 48 -2.22 -9.62 1.53
CA THR A 48 -1.17 -8.74 0.96
C THR A 48 -1.72 -7.68 0.01
N ASN A 49 -2.73 -8.01 -0.81
CA ASN A 49 -3.28 -7.07 -1.80
C ASN A 49 -4.51 -6.30 -1.30
N GLY A 50 -5.32 -6.92 -0.42
CA GLY A 50 -6.60 -6.43 0.06
C GLY A 50 -6.51 -5.41 1.19
N LYS A 51 -5.59 -4.46 1.07
CA LYS A 51 -5.38 -3.38 2.03
C LYS A 51 -6.47 -2.32 1.86
N ARG A 52 -7.15 -1.96 2.95
CA ARG A 52 -8.22 -0.96 2.92
C ARG A 52 -7.79 0.24 3.75
N THR A 53 -7.76 1.42 3.15
CA THR A 53 -7.63 2.63 3.96
C THR A 53 -8.94 2.95 4.64
N MET A 54 -8.85 3.10 5.95
CA MET A 54 -9.91 3.63 6.79
C MET A 54 -9.96 5.16 6.69
N PRO A 55 -10.94 5.84 7.32
CA PRO A 55 -10.95 7.30 7.39
C PRO A 55 -9.68 7.83 8.08
N LEU A 56 -8.78 8.45 7.33
CA LEU A 56 -7.49 8.97 7.80
C LEU A 56 -7.58 10.14 8.80
N LEU A 57 -8.79 10.58 9.12
CA LEU A 57 -9.05 11.53 10.21
C LEU A 57 -8.89 10.87 11.59
N ILE A 58 -9.03 9.56 11.65
CA ILE A 58 -8.78 8.77 12.86
C ILE A 58 -7.27 8.47 12.91
N GLY A 59 -6.57 8.93 13.95
CA GLY A 59 -5.12 8.72 14.12
C GLY A 59 -4.72 7.25 14.05
N ALA A 60 -5.44 6.38 14.77
CA ALA A 60 -5.19 4.93 14.75
C ALA A 60 -5.28 4.29 13.36
N SER A 61 -6.02 4.89 12.42
CA SER A 61 -6.07 4.45 11.02
C SER A 61 -4.91 4.96 10.17
N ALA A 62 -4.31 6.09 10.55
CA ALA A 62 -3.13 6.65 9.90
C ALA A 62 -1.83 5.95 10.36
N ASP A 63 -1.83 5.42 11.59
CA ASP A 63 -0.66 4.76 12.21
C ASP A 63 -0.55 3.25 11.88
N GLU A 64 -1.43 2.72 11.01
CA GLU A 64 -1.46 1.29 10.67
C GLU A 64 -0.34 0.90 9.70
N ASN A 65 0.71 0.27 10.21
CA ASN A 65 1.90 -0.09 9.42
C ASN A 65 1.98 -1.57 8.99
N MET A 66 0.99 -2.40 9.31
CA MET A 66 1.00 -3.83 8.94
C MET A 66 1.09 -4.06 7.43
N SER A 67 0.54 -3.11 6.67
CA SER A 67 0.51 -3.17 5.22
C SER A 67 1.88 -2.88 4.55
N GLU A 68 2.83 -2.35 5.31
CA GLU A 68 4.14 -1.85 4.84
C GLU A 68 5.30 -2.81 5.15
N SER A 69 4.99 -4.08 5.44
CA SER A 69 6.04 -5.09 5.65
C SER A 69 6.82 -5.40 4.36
N HIS A 70 8.10 -5.78 4.49
CA HIS A 70 8.92 -6.20 3.34
C HIS A 70 8.26 -7.32 2.53
N PHE A 71 7.67 -8.31 3.21
CA PHE A 71 6.98 -9.40 2.51
C PHE A 71 5.79 -8.88 1.72
N SER A 72 4.98 -7.99 2.30
CA SER A 72 3.82 -7.39 1.64
C SER A 72 4.22 -6.53 0.44
N HIS A 73 5.29 -5.75 0.51
CA HIS A 73 5.79 -4.97 -0.63
C HIS A 73 6.26 -5.86 -1.79
N LEU A 74 6.90 -6.97 -1.45
CA LEU A 74 7.45 -7.90 -2.43
C LEU A 74 6.38 -8.78 -3.09
N THR A 75 5.25 -9.01 -2.42
CA THR A 75 4.19 -9.92 -2.90
C THR A 75 2.96 -9.22 -3.47
N ASP A 76 2.91 -7.89 -3.42
CA ASP A 76 1.86 -7.07 -4.00
C ASP A 76 1.83 -7.21 -5.54
N ASN A 77 0.63 -7.16 -6.11
CA ASN A 77 0.39 -7.37 -7.54
C ASN A 77 0.46 -6.08 -8.39
N TYR A 78 0.70 -4.93 -7.75
CA TYR A 78 0.82 -3.60 -8.36
C TYR A 78 -0.39 -3.14 -9.20
N ALA A 79 -1.55 -3.81 -9.13
CA ALA A 79 -2.71 -3.44 -9.93
C ALA A 79 -3.31 -2.08 -9.55
N TRP A 80 -2.94 -1.57 -8.38
CA TRP A 80 -3.32 -0.24 -7.89
C TRP A 80 -2.72 0.90 -8.71
N THR A 81 -1.61 0.68 -9.43
CA THR A 81 -0.95 1.72 -10.24
C THR A 81 -1.73 2.03 -11.53
N GLU A 82 -2.41 1.02 -12.09
CA GLU A 82 -3.19 1.13 -13.34
C GLU A 82 -4.57 1.78 -13.14
N SER A 83 -5.14 1.67 -11.93
CA SER A 83 -6.48 2.15 -11.60
C SER A 83 -6.44 3.11 -10.42
N SER A 84 -6.68 4.40 -10.68
CA SER A 84 -6.74 5.44 -9.65
C SER A 84 -7.78 5.16 -8.56
N ARG A 85 -8.87 4.45 -8.90
CA ARG A 85 -9.85 4.01 -7.90
C ARG A 85 -9.31 2.90 -7.01
N ALA A 86 -8.55 1.94 -7.56
CA ALA A 86 -7.89 0.91 -6.77
C ALA A 86 -6.83 1.52 -5.84
N TYR A 87 -6.05 2.49 -6.34
CA TYR A 87 -5.18 3.33 -5.52
C TYR A 87 -5.94 4.00 -4.37
N ALA A 88 -7.08 4.65 -4.65
CA ALA A 88 -7.89 5.30 -3.63
C ALA A 88 -8.52 4.31 -2.62
N VAL A 89 -8.68 3.03 -2.97
CA VAL A 89 -9.15 2.00 -2.03
C VAL A 89 -8.04 1.61 -1.05
N GLN A 90 -6.80 1.47 -1.55
CA GLN A 90 -5.64 1.07 -0.76
C GLN A 90 -5.01 2.21 0.03
N ARG A 91 -5.08 3.47 -0.46
CA ARG A 91 -4.52 4.64 0.24
C ARG A 91 -5.46 5.84 0.50
N GLN A 92 -6.57 6.02 -0.20
CA GLN A 92 -7.30 7.29 -0.42
C GLN A 92 -6.68 8.22 -1.49
N THR A 93 -7.50 9.17 -1.97
CA THR A 93 -7.10 10.18 -2.96
C THR A 93 -6.03 11.12 -2.39
N PRO A 94 -5.04 11.57 -3.19
CA PRO A 94 -3.90 12.35 -2.69
C PRO A 94 -4.29 13.60 -1.89
N LEU A 95 -5.25 14.38 -2.40
CA LEU A 95 -5.75 15.56 -1.68
C LEU A 95 -6.34 15.20 -0.30
N THR A 96 -7.09 14.10 -0.21
CA THR A 96 -7.77 13.70 1.02
C THR A 96 -6.76 13.28 2.09
N GLN A 97 -5.61 12.71 1.70
CA GLN A 97 -4.53 12.40 2.64
C GLN A 97 -3.97 13.65 3.30
N HIS A 98 -3.65 14.69 2.50
CA HIS A 98 -3.13 15.97 2.97
C HIS A 98 -4.14 16.79 3.78
N VAL A 99 -5.43 16.70 3.44
CA VAL A 99 -6.50 17.34 4.23
C VAL A 99 -6.76 16.57 5.52
N ALA A 100 -6.63 15.24 5.51
CA ALA A 100 -6.81 14.43 6.71
C ALA A 100 -5.67 14.64 7.73
N SER A 101 -4.43 14.84 7.30
CA SER A 101 -3.31 15.17 8.20
C SER A 101 -3.52 16.51 8.91
N MET A 102 -4.01 17.52 8.18
CA MET A 102 -4.46 18.79 8.75
C MET A 102 -5.62 18.58 9.73
N GLY A 103 -6.61 17.77 9.36
CA GLY A 103 -7.80 17.52 10.17
C GLY A 103 -7.53 16.81 11.51
N ARG A 104 -6.50 15.95 11.56
CA ARG A 104 -6.04 15.29 12.80
C ARG A 104 -4.94 16.07 13.54
N MET A 105 -4.66 17.31 13.11
CA MET A 105 -3.63 18.18 13.68
C MET A 105 -2.20 17.61 13.64
N ALA A 106 -1.92 16.71 12.69
CA ALA A 106 -0.57 16.20 12.45
C ALA A 106 0.28 17.15 11.59
N GLU A 107 -0.35 18.05 10.84
CA GLU A 107 0.31 19.01 9.93
C GLU A 107 -0.26 20.42 10.12
N THR A 108 0.55 21.46 9.89
CA THR A 108 0.05 22.84 9.95
C THR A 108 -0.80 23.20 8.72
N LEU A 109 -1.72 24.15 8.90
CA LEU A 109 -2.56 24.68 7.82
C LEU A 109 -1.75 25.19 6.62
N VAL A 110 -0.61 25.84 6.89
CA VAL A 110 0.24 26.45 5.85
C VAL A 110 0.97 25.37 5.05
N GLN A 111 1.50 24.35 5.72
CA GLN A 111 2.19 23.23 5.06
C GLN A 111 1.21 22.39 4.23
N SER A 112 0.06 22.02 4.81
CA SER A 112 -0.98 21.29 4.08
C SER A 112 -1.50 22.06 2.85
N LYS A 113 -1.67 23.39 2.96
CA LYS A 113 -2.03 24.23 1.81
C LYS A 113 -0.95 24.23 0.72
N THR A 114 0.31 24.21 1.10
CA THR A 114 1.45 24.22 0.17
C THR A 114 1.53 22.90 -0.61
N SER A 115 1.41 21.76 0.08
CA SER A 115 1.46 20.42 -0.54
C SER A 115 0.20 20.09 -1.34
N SER A 116 -0.96 20.65 -0.98
CA SER A 116 -2.25 20.38 -1.65
C SER A 116 -2.46 21.11 -2.99
N THR A 117 -1.40 21.70 -3.54
CA THR A 117 -1.45 22.36 -4.85
C THR A 117 -1.61 21.32 -5.96
N SER A 118 -2.47 21.58 -6.96
CA SER A 118 -2.78 20.60 -8.02
C SER A 118 -1.54 20.07 -8.76
N GLN A 119 -0.55 20.95 -9.02
CA GLN A 119 0.71 20.56 -9.65
C GLN A 119 1.50 19.57 -8.79
N THR A 120 1.58 19.81 -7.49
CA THR A 120 2.26 18.94 -6.53
C THR A 120 1.56 17.58 -6.46
N LEU A 121 0.24 17.57 -6.27
CA LEU A 121 -0.55 16.34 -6.18
C LEU A 121 -0.44 15.47 -7.44
N PHE A 122 -0.40 16.10 -8.61
CA PHE A 122 -0.23 15.38 -9.87
C PHE A 122 1.15 14.74 -9.98
N ASN A 123 2.21 15.51 -9.70
CA ASN A 123 3.59 15.01 -9.75
C ASN A 123 3.84 13.90 -8.73
N GLU A 124 3.35 14.06 -7.49
CA GLU A 124 3.43 13.03 -6.45
C GLU A 124 2.71 11.74 -6.86
N HIS A 125 1.51 11.87 -7.47
CA HIS A 125 0.73 10.71 -7.89
C HIS A 125 1.42 9.93 -9.00
N ILE A 126 1.97 10.60 -10.02
CA ILE A 126 2.70 9.96 -11.11
C ILE A 126 3.99 9.32 -10.59
N ALA A 127 4.79 10.05 -9.82
CA ALA A 127 6.03 9.53 -9.26
C ALA A 127 5.78 8.25 -8.44
N ARG A 128 4.69 8.22 -7.66
CA ARG A 128 4.28 7.04 -6.89
C ARG A 128 3.82 5.86 -7.76
N ILE A 129 3.12 6.12 -8.87
CA ILE A 129 2.71 5.09 -9.85
C ILE A 129 3.94 4.46 -10.53
N GLU A 130 4.96 5.27 -10.83
CA GLU A 130 6.21 4.83 -11.46
C GLU A 130 7.22 4.21 -10.47
N GLY A 131 6.92 4.25 -9.17
CA GLY A 131 7.82 3.75 -8.13
C GLY A 131 9.02 4.66 -7.84
N ILE A 132 8.94 5.93 -8.23
CA ILE A 132 9.96 6.96 -7.98
C ILE A 132 9.58 7.67 -6.69
N THR A 133 10.28 7.37 -5.60
CA THR A 133 10.08 8.04 -4.32
C THR A 133 11.41 8.42 -3.68
N LEU A 134 11.37 9.52 -2.92
CA LEU A 134 12.46 9.86 -2.02
C LEU A 134 12.50 8.82 -0.89
N HIS A 135 13.68 8.30 -0.57
CA HIS A 135 13.89 7.38 0.53
C HIS A 135 14.81 8.03 1.54
N GLU A 136 14.30 8.24 2.75
CA GLU A 136 15.10 8.58 3.92
C GLU A 136 15.50 7.26 4.60
N GLU A 137 16.74 6.82 4.38
CA GLU A 137 17.23 5.51 4.84
C GLU A 137 17.27 5.40 6.37
N GLU A 138 17.53 6.53 7.03
CA GLU A 138 17.53 6.63 8.48
C GLU A 138 16.31 7.44 8.93
N PRO A 139 15.18 6.79 9.28
CA PRO A 139 14.05 7.49 9.84
C PRO A 139 14.38 7.99 11.25
N THR A 140 13.99 9.22 11.56
CA THR A 140 14.05 9.73 12.92
C THR A 140 12.98 9.04 13.76
N PHE A 141 13.39 8.06 14.57
CA PHE A 141 12.55 7.60 15.67
C PHE A 141 12.71 8.59 16.81
N ASP A 142 11.61 9.16 17.31
CA ASP A 142 11.60 9.93 18.55
C ASP A 142 11.96 8.99 19.72
N ASN A 143 13.26 8.76 19.92
CA ASN A 143 13.84 8.01 21.03
C ASN A 143 14.27 8.94 22.17
N ASP A 144 13.53 10.02 22.39
CA ASP A 144 13.69 10.93 23.54
C ASP A 144 12.30 11.33 24.09
N ASN A 145 11.65 10.39 24.78
CA ASN A 145 10.75 10.62 25.93
C ASN A 145 10.37 9.32 26.64
#